data_AF-A0A950UDI7-F1
#
_entry.id   AF-A0A950UDI7-F1
#
_cell.length_a   1.000
_cell.length_b   1.000
_cell.length_c   1.000
_cell.angle_alpha   90.00
_cell.angle_beta   90.00
_cell.angle_gamma   90.00
#
_symmetry.space_group_name_H-M   'P 1'
#
loop_
_entity.id
_entity.type
_entity.pdbx_description
1 polymer ?
#
loop_
_entity_poly.entity_id
_entity_poly.type
_entity_poly.pdbx_seq_one_letter_code
_entity_poly.pdbx_strand_id
1 'polypeptide(L)'
;MTHSLLPRRRVIAASMAGAAVLGIPAILRAAALMATPAQTEGPFYPVSFPVDSDSDLVHVAGHHDAAKGTVTRVSGRVLDLAGRPVTGARVEIWQCDAHGRYHNVHDGDGGQPRDD
;
A
#
# COMPACT_ATOMS: atom_id res chain seq x y z
N MET A 1 -13.26 60.50 -30.57
CA MET A 1 -13.24 59.12 -30.04
C MET A 1 -11.90 58.90 -29.36
N THR A 2 -11.82 59.09 -28.05
CA THR A 2 -10.59 58.91 -27.26
C THR A 2 -10.44 57.45 -26.91
N HIS A 3 -9.50 56.75 -27.55
CA HIS A 3 -9.16 55.38 -27.19
C HIS A 3 -8.45 55.38 -25.83
N SER A 4 -9.17 54.97 -24.78
CA SER A 4 -8.58 54.70 -23.47
C SER A 4 -7.70 53.47 -23.58
N LEU A 5 -6.39 53.69 -23.71
CA LEU A 5 -5.40 52.62 -23.74
C LEU A 5 -5.18 52.14 -22.29
N LEU A 6 -5.67 50.94 -21.99
CA LEU A 6 -5.37 50.26 -20.73
C LEU A 6 -3.85 50.28 -20.49
N PRO A 7 -3.37 50.84 -19.36
CA PRO A 7 -1.95 51.02 -19.15
C PRO A 7 -1.29 49.65 -18.98
N ARG A 8 -0.27 49.35 -19.80
CA ARG A 8 0.45 48.05 -19.89
C ARG A 8 0.80 47.43 -18.53
N ARG A 9 1.09 48.26 -17.52
CA ARG A 9 1.33 47.84 -16.12
C ARG A 9 0.17 47.04 -15.50
N ARG A 10 -1.08 47.39 -15.83
CA ARG A 10 -2.28 46.68 -15.36
C ARG A 10 -2.44 45.33 -16.05
N VAL A 11 -2.03 45.22 -17.31
CA VAL A 11 -2.06 43.97 -18.07
C VAL A 11 -1.02 42.97 -17.53
N ILE A 12 0.19 43.45 -17.20
CA ILE A 12 1.25 42.61 -16.61
C ILE A 12 0.88 42.17 -15.18
N ALA A 13 0.36 43.07 -14.36
CA ALA A 13 -0.08 42.72 -13.00
C ALA A 13 -1.25 41.71 -13.02
N ALA A 14 -2.21 41.87 -13.94
CA ALA A 14 -3.34 40.94 -14.08
C ALA A 14 -2.91 39.55 -14.58
N SER A 15 -1.86 39.46 -15.41
CA SER A 15 -1.35 38.18 -15.91
C SER A 15 -0.56 37.41 -14.84
N MET A 16 0.20 38.09 -13.97
CA MET A 16 0.83 37.45 -12.81
C MET A 16 -0.20 36.94 -11.79
N ALA A 17 -1.27 37.71 -11.54
CA ALA A 17 -2.34 37.27 -10.65
C ALA A 17 -3.12 36.06 -11.24
N GLY A 18 -3.37 36.05 -12.55
CA GLY A 18 -4.04 34.93 -13.23
C GLY A 18 -3.22 33.64 -13.21
N ALA A 19 -1.90 33.73 -13.36
CA ALA A 19 -1.01 32.56 -13.28
C ALA A 19 -0.95 31.97 -11.85
N ALA A 20 -1.02 32.80 -10.82
CA ALA A 20 -1.03 32.33 -9.43
C ALA A 20 -2.34 31.60 -9.05
N VAL A 21 -3.47 31.96 -9.66
CA VAL A 21 -4.79 31.34 -9.39
C VAL A 21 -4.98 30.01 -10.13
N LEU A 22 -4.38 29.85 -11.32
CA LEU A 22 -4.42 28.59 -12.08
C LEU A 22 -3.33 27.58 -11.65
N GLY A 23 -2.34 28.04 -10.89
CA GLY A 23 -1.25 27.23 -10.36
C GLY A 23 -1.52 26.64 -8.97
N ILE A 24 -2.79 26.47 -8.55
CA ILE A 24 -3.09 25.64 -7.37
C ILE A 24 -2.48 24.26 -7.68
N PRO A 25 -1.36 23.90 -7.02
CA PRO A 25 -0.66 22.71 -7.42
C PRO A 25 -1.56 21.53 -7.10
N ALA A 26 -1.59 20.53 -7.97
CA ALA A 26 -2.25 19.24 -7.71
C ALA A 26 -1.84 18.62 -6.35
N ILE A 27 -0.75 19.12 -5.75
CA ILE A 27 -0.29 18.89 -4.37
C ILE A 27 -1.38 19.19 -3.32
N LEU A 28 -2.27 20.16 -3.53
CA LEU A 28 -3.35 20.50 -2.58
C LEU A 28 -4.61 19.63 -2.75
N ARG A 29 -4.64 18.70 -3.71
CA ARG A 29 -5.74 17.73 -3.89
C ARG A 29 -5.44 16.36 -3.28
N ALA A 30 -4.71 16.31 -2.17
CA ALA A 30 -4.79 15.15 -1.30
C ALA A 30 -6.16 15.19 -0.59
N ALA A 31 -7.13 14.40 -1.05
CA ALA A 31 -8.20 13.99 -0.15
C ALA A 31 -7.53 13.42 1.10
N ALA A 32 -7.90 13.90 2.29
CA ALA A 32 -7.28 13.45 3.53
C ALA A 32 -7.37 11.92 3.58
N LEU A 33 -6.23 11.25 3.54
CA LEU A 33 -6.20 9.80 3.63
C LEU A 33 -6.67 9.41 5.03
N MET A 34 -7.52 8.40 5.09
CA MET A 34 -7.83 7.75 6.37
C MET A 34 -6.68 6.80 6.70
N ALA A 35 -6.29 6.77 7.97
CA ALA A 35 -5.34 5.77 8.45
C ALA A 35 -5.91 4.37 8.15
N THR A 36 -5.07 3.47 7.65
CA THR A 36 -5.40 2.03 7.65
C THR A 36 -5.75 1.64 9.08
N PRO A 37 -6.89 0.97 9.32
CA PRO A 37 -7.29 0.55 10.66
C PRO A 37 -6.17 -0.24 11.35
N ALA A 38 -5.96 0.02 12.65
CA ALA A 38 -5.07 -0.80 13.43
C ALA A 38 -5.63 -2.23 13.53
N GLN A 39 -4.77 -3.23 13.35
CA GLN A 39 -5.08 -4.63 13.57
C GLN A 39 -4.20 -5.16 14.69
N THR A 40 -4.76 -6.03 15.53
CA THR A 40 -3.94 -6.87 16.41
C THR A 40 -3.29 -7.97 15.57
N GLU A 41 -2.21 -8.58 16.05
CA GLU A 41 -1.57 -9.75 15.40
C GLU A 41 -2.59 -10.87 15.13
N GLY A 42 -3.60 -10.97 16.00
CA GLY A 42 -4.69 -11.94 15.90
C GLY A 42 -4.28 -13.31 16.45
N PRO A 43 -5.25 -14.22 16.63
CA PRO A 43 -5.01 -15.52 17.27
C PRO A 43 -4.22 -16.51 16.38
N PHE A 44 -3.92 -16.13 15.14
CA PHE A 44 -3.31 -17.00 14.12
C PHE A 44 -1.97 -16.46 13.61
N TYR A 45 -1.38 -15.47 14.28
CA TYR A 45 -0.04 -15.01 13.94
C TYR A 45 0.96 -16.16 14.23
N PRO A 46 1.89 -16.46 13.29
CA PRO A 46 2.84 -17.55 13.48
C PRO A 46 3.70 -17.32 14.73
N VAL A 47 3.85 -18.36 15.56
CA VAL A 47 4.80 -18.31 16.69
C VAL A 47 6.23 -18.65 16.27
N SER A 48 6.39 -19.24 15.08
CA SER A 48 7.65 -19.61 14.47
C SER A 48 7.61 -19.23 13.01
N PHE A 49 8.61 -18.47 12.56
CA PHE A 49 8.72 -18.07 11.17
C PHE A 49 9.51 -19.10 10.38
N PRO A 50 9.11 -19.38 9.12
CA PRO A 50 9.99 -20.09 8.21
C PRO A 50 11.29 -19.29 8.02
N VAL A 51 12.38 -20.01 7.78
CA VAL A 51 13.67 -19.40 7.43
C VAL A 51 13.56 -18.59 6.15
N ASP A 52 12.64 -19.02 5.27
CA ASP A 52 12.25 -18.29 4.09
C ASP A 52 11.28 -17.16 4.46
N SER A 53 11.68 -15.93 4.20
CA SER A 53 10.97 -14.69 4.54
C SER A 53 11.07 -13.72 3.38
N ASP A 54 10.51 -14.11 2.24
CA ASP A 54 10.41 -13.30 1.05
C ASP A 54 8.93 -12.96 0.72
N SER A 55 8.66 -12.48 -0.49
CA SER A 55 7.33 -12.09 -0.94
C SER A 55 6.62 -13.15 -1.82
N ASP A 56 7.21 -14.33 -2.00
CA ASP A 56 6.64 -15.42 -2.81
C ASP A 56 6.09 -16.55 -1.94
N LEU A 57 4.80 -16.46 -1.61
CA LEU A 57 4.12 -17.50 -0.85
C LEU A 57 3.76 -18.74 -1.72
N VAL A 58 4.07 -18.75 -3.02
CA VAL A 58 3.77 -19.87 -3.92
C VAL A 58 4.86 -20.94 -3.88
N HIS A 59 6.14 -20.53 -3.74
CA HIS A 59 7.27 -21.43 -3.67
C HIS A 59 8.02 -21.22 -2.35
N VAL A 60 7.87 -22.17 -1.43
CA VAL A 60 8.50 -22.11 -0.11
C VAL A 60 9.78 -22.93 -0.12
N ALA A 61 10.91 -22.37 0.31
CA ALA A 61 12.16 -23.11 0.39
C ALA A 61 12.01 -24.41 1.20
N GLY A 62 12.57 -25.50 0.66
CA GLY A 62 12.46 -26.84 1.25
C GLY A 62 11.23 -27.64 0.82
N HIS A 63 10.30 -27.04 0.06
CA HIS A 63 9.19 -27.74 -0.57
C HIS A 63 9.46 -27.89 -2.08
N HIS A 64 9.09 -29.05 -2.62
CA HIS A 64 9.28 -29.34 -4.05
C HIS A 64 8.14 -28.79 -4.91
N ASP A 65 6.92 -28.81 -4.38
CA ASP A 65 5.72 -28.45 -5.11
C ASP A 65 5.26 -27.03 -4.75
N ALA A 66 4.59 -26.38 -5.70
CA ALA A 66 3.99 -25.07 -5.49
C ALA A 66 2.73 -25.17 -4.61
N ALA A 67 2.44 -24.10 -3.87
CA ALA A 67 1.22 -24.01 -3.06
C ALA A 67 -0.05 -24.22 -3.91
N LYS A 68 -0.98 -25.03 -3.39
CA LYS A 68 -2.30 -25.24 -4.02
C LYS A 68 -3.13 -23.94 -4.00
N GLY A 69 -4.06 -23.80 -4.94
CA GLY A 69 -5.02 -22.69 -4.98
C GLY A 69 -4.86 -21.77 -6.18
N THR A 70 -5.45 -20.57 -6.09
CA THR A 70 -5.37 -19.55 -7.16
C THR A 70 -4.23 -18.58 -6.90
N VAL A 71 -3.19 -18.64 -7.73
CA VAL A 71 -2.05 -17.72 -7.63
C VAL A 71 -2.53 -16.28 -7.80
N THR A 72 -2.28 -15.46 -6.78
CA THR A 72 -2.74 -14.06 -6.72
C THR A 72 -1.56 -13.14 -6.43
N ARG A 73 -1.43 -12.07 -7.21
CA ARG A 73 -0.41 -11.03 -6.98
C ARG A 73 -1.03 -9.86 -6.23
N VAL A 74 -0.51 -9.59 -5.02
CA VAL A 74 -0.88 -8.43 -4.22
C VAL A 74 0.23 -7.38 -4.35
N SER A 75 -0.14 -6.13 -4.63
CA SER A 75 0.81 -5.02 -4.73
C SER A 75 0.16 -3.70 -4.32
N GLY A 76 0.95 -2.74 -3.86
CA GLY A 76 0.45 -1.47 -3.35
C GLY A 76 1.55 -0.49 -2.95
N ARG A 77 1.16 0.60 -2.26
CA ARG A 77 2.07 1.60 -1.71
C ARG A 77 1.76 1.82 -0.23
N VAL A 78 2.80 1.92 0.58
CA VAL A 78 2.69 2.36 1.98
C VAL A 78 2.82 3.88 2.00
N LEU A 79 1.78 4.57 2.47
CA LEU A 79 1.71 6.03 2.49
C LEU A 79 1.46 6.52 3.93
N ASP A 80 1.97 7.70 4.25
CA ASP A 80 1.52 8.43 5.44
C ASP A 80 0.18 9.17 5.18
N LEU A 81 -0.36 9.82 6.21
CA LEU A 81 -1.63 10.55 6.11
C LEU A 81 -1.58 11.77 5.18
N ALA A 82 -0.38 12.26 4.84
CA ALA A 82 -0.17 13.33 3.87
C ALA A 82 0.00 12.78 2.44
N GLY A 83 -0.12 11.45 2.24
CA GLY A 83 0.05 10.79 0.95
C GLY A 83 1.50 10.62 0.52
N ARG A 84 2.47 10.84 1.41
CA ARG A 84 3.89 10.67 1.12
C ARG A 84 4.27 9.19 1.26
N PRO A 85 5.07 8.62 0.33
CA PRO A 85 5.56 7.26 0.46
C PRO A 85 6.39 7.06 1.73
N VAL A 86 6.13 5.98 2.45
CA VAL A 86 6.94 5.56 3.59
C VAL A 86 8.06 4.67 3.07
N THR A 87 9.31 5.15 3.17
CA THR A 87 10.50 4.39 2.75
C THR A 87 10.98 3.47 3.86
N GLY A 88 11.51 2.30 3.51
CA GLY A 88 12.03 1.33 4.49
C GLY A 88 10.96 0.66 5.35
N ALA A 89 9.68 0.79 5.01
CA ALA A 89 8.62 0.06 5.71
C ALA A 89 8.81 -1.46 5.54
N ARG A 90 8.72 -2.20 6.65
CA ARG A 90 8.60 -3.65 6.62
C ARG A 90 7.13 -4.02 6.49
N VAL A 91 6.82 -4.84 5.50
CA VAL A 91 5.46 -5.35 5.26
C VAL A 91 5.51 -6.86 5.46
N GLU A 92 4.69 -7.34 6.38
CA GLU A 92 4.51 -8.76 6.67
C GLU A 92 3.07 -9.14 6.36
N ILE A 93 2.89 -10.31 5.75
CA ILE A 93 1.57 -10.88 5.48
C ILE A 93 1.56 -12.33 5.95
N TRP A 94 0.41 -12.78 6.44
CA TRP A 94 0.13 -14.17 6.76
C TRP A 94 -1.27 -14.50 6.27
N GLN A 95 -1.47 -15.74 5.83
CA GLN A 95 -2.74 -16.20 5.29
C GLN A 95 -2.96 -17.67 5.65
N CYS A 96 -4.19 -18.12 5.44
CA CYS A 96 -4.51 -19.54 5.42
C CYS A 96 -4.13 -20.18 4.06
N ASP A 97 -4.13 -21.50 4.03
CA ASP A 97 -4.00 -22.29 2.80
C ASP A 97 -5.26 -22.21 1.91
N ALA A 98 -5.24 -22.92 0.77
CA ALA A 98 -6.37 -23.01 -0.16
C ALA A 98 -7.66 -23.59 0.43
N HIS A 99 -7.59 -24.25 1.60
CA HIS A 99 -8.71 -24.83 2.33
C HIS A 99 -9.15 -23.97 3.52
N GLY A 100 -8.55 -22.79 3.71
CA GLY A 100 -8.88 -21.89 4.81
C GLY A 100 -8.24 -22.25 6.15
N ARG A 101 -7.22 -23.11 6.17
CA ARG A 101 -6.52 -23.52 7.40
C ARG A 101 -5.28 -22.66 7.63
N TYR A 102 -5.12 -22.18 8.87
CA TYR A 102 -3.92 -21.46 9.29
C TYR A 102 -2.87 -22.44 9.83
N HIS A 103 -1.60 -22.10 9.62
CA HIS A 103 -0.50 -22.80 10.26
C HIS A 103 -0.41 -22.35 11.74
N ASN A 104 -1.24 -22.94 12.60
CA ASN A 104 -1.27 -22.65 14.02
C ASN A 104 -0.65 -23.81 14.83
N VAL A 105 0.31 -23.49 15.68
CA VAL A 105 0.93 -24.43 16.64
C VAL A 105 -0.05 -25.01 17.67
N HIS A 106 -1.19 -24.35 17.90
CA HIS A 106 -2.18 -24.81 18.88
C HIS A 106 -3.08 -25.94 18.38
N ASP A 107 -3.07 -26.26 17.09
CA ASP A 107 -4.00 -27.24 16.51
C ASP A 107 -3.56 -28.71 16.73
N GLY A 108 -2.60 -28.95 17.63
CA GLY A 108 -2.16 -30.30 18.05
C GLY A 108 -1.44 -31.11 16.97
N ASP A 109 -1.27 -30.52 15.80
CA ASP A 109 -0.87 -31.18 14.56
C ASP A 109 0.59 -30.94 14.18
N GLY A 110 1.34 -30.27 15.07
CA GLY A 110 2.76 -29.99 14.90
C GLY A 110 3.10 -29.07 13.73
N GLY A 111 2.12 -28.34 13.19
CA GLY A 111 2.34 -27.49 12.01
C GLY A 111 2.63 -28.28 10.74
N GLN A 112 2.24 -29.55 10.62
CA GLN A 112 2.42 -30.24 9.35
C GLN A 112 1.49 -29.66 8.28
N PRO A 113 2.01 -29.27 7.08
CA PRO A 113 1.18 -28.98 5.93
C PRO A 113 0.31 -30.19 5.62
N ARG A 114 -1.00 -30.05 5.71
CA ARG A 114 -1.95 -31.06 5.26
C ARG A 114 -2.36 -30.70 3.83
N ASP A 115 -1.46 -31.03 2.91
CA ASP A 115 -1.65 -30.84 1.48
C ASP A 115 -2.28 -32.08 0.83
N ASP A 116 -3.27 -32.71 1.49
CA ASP A 116 -4.11 -33.74 0.88
C ASP A 116 -4.99 -33.17 -0.26
#